data_AF-A0A495J583-F1
#
_entry.id   AF-A0A495J583-F1
#
_cell.length_a   1.000
_cell.length_b   1.000
_cell.length_c   1.000
_cell.angle_alpha   90.00
_cell.angle_beta   90.00
_cell.angle_gamma   90.00
#
_symmetry.space_group_name_H-M   'P 1'
#
loop_
_entity.id
_entity.type
_entity.pdbx_description
1 polymer ?
#
loop_
_entity_poly.entity_id
_entity_poly.type
_entity_poly.pdbx_seq_one_letter_code
_entity_poly.pdbx_strand_id
1 'polypeptide(L)'
;MNTFIYIITDRNRNCLHTGTSTDLIKTLDFYTEMPNLFFDSAQQLNRLVYFEEITNEEMAMERFKVLSRFTRAQKEKMIRSVNPDWVDLTIGLKFEANAMQRTAFRPSIAGGRKRVSSF
;
A
#
# COMPACT_ATOMS: atom_id res chain seq x y z
N MET A 1 -13.82 1.94 10.29
CA MET A 1 -12.49 1.32 10.09
C MET A 1 -12.09 1.61 8.66
N ASN A 2 -10.84 1.97 8.42
CA ASN A 2 -10.40 2.31 7.07
C ASN A 2 -10.06 1.00 6.34
N THR A 3 -10.60 0.86 5.14
CA THR A 3 -10.38 -0.30 4.28
C THR A 3 -9.65 0.16 3.04
N PHE A 4 -8.60 -0.54 2.69
CA PHE A 4 -7.83 -0.33 1.49
C PHE A 4 -8.30 -1.27 0.40
N ILE A 5 -8.52 -0.75 -0.79
CA ILE A 5 -8.65 -1.54 -2.01
C ILE A 5 -7.34 -1.44 -2.76
N TYR A 6 -6.81 -2.55 -3.22
CA TYR A 6 -5.53 -2.58 -3.91
C TYR A 6 -5.57 -3.41 -5.17
N ILE A 7 -4.66 -3.10 -6.09
CA ILE A 7 -4.39 -3.91 -7.27
C ILE A 7 -2.91 -4.27 -7.27
N ILE A 8 -2.66 -5.58 -7.26
CA ILE A 8 -1.33 -6.16 -7.43
C ILE A 8 -1.20 -6.80 -8.80
N THR A 9 0.04 -6.86 -9.28
CA THR A 9 0.36 -7.45 -10.56
C THR A 9 1.67 -8.23 -10.51
N ASP A 10 1.86 -9.09 -11.51
CA ASP A 10 3.09 -9.82 -11.74
C ASP A 10 4.12 -8.96 -12.49
N ARG A 11 5.35 -9.46 -12.62
CA ARG A 11 6.42 -8.76 -13.34
C ARG A 11 6.07 -8.46 -14.81
N ASN A 12 5.29 -9.33 -15.45
CA ASN A 12 4.91 -9.21 -16.86
C ASN A 12 3.56 -8.49 -17.06
N ARG A 13 2.91 -8.03 -15.98
CA ARG A 13 1.61 -7.34 -16.02
C ARG A 13 0.51 -8.19 -16.66
N ASN A 14 0.64 -9.50 -16.65
CA ASN A 14 -0.30 -10.45 -17.22
C ASN A 14 -1.53 -10.65 -16.32
N CYS A 15 -1.34 -10.62 -15.02
CA CYS A 15 -2.37 -10.81 -14.02
C CYS A 15 -2.57 -9.53 -13.20
N LEU A 16 -3.82 -9.07 -13.11
CA LEU A 16 -4.22 -7.94 -12.28
C LEU A 16 -5.18 -8.46 -11.21
N HIS A 17 -4.66 -8.67 -10.02
CA HIS A 17 -5.47 -9.13 -8.89
C HIS A 17 -5.94 -7.91 -8.09
N THR A 18 -7.24 -7.87 -7.84
CA THR A 18 -7.87 -6.84 -7.01
C THR A 18 -8.25 -7.45 -5.68
N GLY A 19 -7.86 -6.82 -4.58
CA GLY A 19 -8.16 -7.27 -3.23
C GLY A 19 -8.55 -6.11 -2.32
N THR A 20 -9.05 -6.45 -1.14
CA THR A 20 -9.29 -5.50 -0.05
C THR A 20 -8.48 -5.91 1.16
N SER A 21 -8.01 -4.94 1.95
CA SER A 21 -7.33 -5.20 3.22
C SER A 21 -7.55 -4.04 4.19
N THR A 22 -7.59 -4.33 5.47
CA THR A 22 -7.55 -3.32 6.53
C THR A 22 -6.11 -2.85 6.83
N ASP A 23 -5.12 -3.71 6.57
CA ASP A 23 -3.70 -3.44 6.81
C ASP A 23 -2.88 -3.75 5.53
N LEU A 24 -2.79 -2.76 4.64
CA LEU A 24 -2.14 -2.93 3.34
C LEU A 24 -0.68 -3.40 3.46
N ILE A 25 0.09 -2.88 4.41
CA ILE A 25 1.51 -3.23 4.61
C ILE A 25 1.66 -4.70 4.97
N LYS A 26 0.88 -5.19 5.96
CA LYS A 26 0.93 -6.60 6.38
C LYS A 26 0.55 -7.53 5.23
N THR A 27 -0.43 -7.13 4.43
CA THR A 27 -0.83 -7.90 3.24
C THR A 27 0.29 -7.98 2.21
N LEU A 28 1.00 -6.87 1.94
CA LEU A 28 2.13 -6.87 1.01
C LEU A 28 3.31 -7.69 1.52
N ASP A 29 3.62 -7.63 2.82
CA ASP A 29 4.64 -8.47 3.43
C ASP A 29 4.30 -9.94 3.30
N PHE A 30 3.05 -10.31 3.54
CA PHE A 30 2.56 -11.68 3.35
C PHE A 30 2.74 -12.18 1.90
N TYR A 31 2.40 -11.37 0.89
CA TYR A 31 2.64 -11.72 -0.53
C TYR A 31 4.13 -11.80 -0.89
N THR A 32 4.98 -11.05 -0.18
CA THR A 32 6.43 -11.10 -0.36
C THR A 32 7.02 -12.39 0.23
N GLU A 33 6.54 -12.79 1.40
CA GLU A 33 7.00 -13.96 2.15
C GLU A 33 6.45 -15.29 1.61
N MET A 34 5.27 -15.27 0.95
CA MET A 34 4.63 -16.44 0.36
C MET A 34 4.58 -16.40 -1.17
N PRO A 35 5.73 -16.56 -1.87
CA PRO A 35 5.81 -16.47 -3.33
C PRO A 35 4.98 -17.54 -4.07
N ASN A 36 4.65 -18.65 -3.43
CA ASN A 36 4.00 -19.82 -4.05
C ASN A 36 2.51 -19.96 -3.72
N LEU A 37 1.88 -18.99 -3.06
CA LEU A 37 0.54 -19.19 -2.49
C LEU A 37 -0.57 -19.30 -3.56
N PHE A 38 -0.36 -18.70 -4.74
CA PHE A 38 -1.40 -18.61 -5.77
C PHE A 38 -0.95 -18.97 -7.18
N PHE A 39 0.36 -18.96 -7.47
CA PHE A 39 0.87 -19.17 -8.83
C PHE A 39 2.22 -19.90 -8.82
N ASP A 40 2.56 -20.48 -9.97
CA ASP A 40 3.92 -20.93 -10.27
C ASP A 40 4.89 -19.76 -10.04
N SER A 41 6.09 -20.05 -9.52
CA SER A 41 7.11 -19.04 -9.15
C SER A 41 7.40 -17.96 -10.22
N ALA A 42 7.09 -18.24 -11.48
CA ALA A 42 7.19 -17.29 -12.60
C ALA A 42 6.13 -16.17 -12.62
N GLN A 43 5.01 -16.33 -11.92
CA GLN A 43 3.87 -15.38 -11.88
C GLN A 43 3.64 -14.81 -10.47
N GLN A 44 4.71 -14.60 -9.71
CA GLN A 44 4.61 -14.02 -8.38
C GLN A 44 3.97 -12.62 -8.44
N LEU A 45 2.80 -12.48 -7.81
CA LEU A 45 2.10 -11.21 -7.62
C LEU A 45 2.76 -10.44 -6.48
N ASN A 46 3.76 -9.62 -6.80
CA ASN A 46 4.53 -8.88 -5.80
C ASN A 46 4.59 -7.37 -6.03
N ARG A 47 3.94 -6.84 -7.07
CA ARG A 47 3.99 -5.40 -7.37
C ARG A 47 2.66 -4.75 -7.06
N LEU A 48 2.68 -3.82 -6.11
CA LEU A 48 1.54 -2.95 -5.86
C LEU A 48 1.55 -1.81 -6.86
N VAL A 49 0.53 -1.74 -7.71
CA VAL A 49 0.46 -0.71 -8.76
C VAL A 49 -0.62 0.32 -8.50
N TYR A 50 -1.55 0.03 -7.59
CA TYR A 50 -2.66 0.89 -7.25
C TYR A 50 -3.21 0.57 -5.86
N PHE A 51 -3.59 1.58 -5.10
CA PHE A 51 -4.40 1.44 -3.90
C PHE A 51 -5.31 2.66 -3.69
N GLU A 52 -6.45 2.44 -3.04
CA GLU A 52 -7.40 3.46 -2.58
C GLU A 52 -7.69 3.21 -1.10
N GLU A 53 -7.69 4.27 -0.28
CA GLU A 53 -8.16 4.23 1.10
C GLU A 53 -9.63 4.68 1.18
N ILE A 54 -10.47 3.90 1.83
CA ILE A 54 -11.90 4.19 1.97
C ILE A 54 -12.29 4.07 3.44
N THR A 55 -12.84 5.13 3.99
CA THR A 55 -13.20 5.21 5.42
C THR A 55 -14.46 4.43 5.79
N ASN A 56 -15.33 4.16 4.81
CA ASN A 56 -16.58 3.45 4.97
C ASN A 56 -16.49 2.04 4.34
N GLU A 57 -16.72 1.01 5.14
CA GLU A 57 -16.65 -0.40 4.73
C GLU A 57 -17.68 -0.74 3.64
N GLU A 58 -18.89 -0.18 3.70
CA GLU A 58 -19.92 -0.41 2.69
C GLU A 58 -19.49 0.15 1.33
N MET A 59 -18.96 1.38 1.33
CA MET A 59 -18.40 2.00 0.11
C MET A 59 -17.21 1.20 -0.42
N ALA A 60 -16.36 0.67 0.47
CA ALA A 60 -15.23 -0.17 0.07
C ALA A 60 -15.69 -1.46 -0.61
N MET A 61 -16.73 -2.10 -0.07
CA MET A 61 -17.31 -3.30 -0.66
C MET A 61 -17.96 -3.02 -2.03
N GLU A 62 -18.71 -1.93 -2.17
CA GLU A 62 -19.28 -1.53 -3.47
C GLU A 62 -18.19 -1.23 -4.49
N ARG A 63 -17.18 -0.46 -4.09
CA ARG A 63 -16.05 -0.11 -4.95
C ARG A 63 -15.27 -1.37 -5.36
N PHE A 64 -15.06 -2.31 -4.45
CA PHE A 64 -14.45 -3.60 -4.74
C PHE A 64 -15.28 -4.41 -5.75
N LYS A 65 -16.62 -4.47 -5.58
CA LYS A 65 -17.53 -5.12 -6.54
C LYS A 65 -17.47 -4.49 -7.92
N VAL A 66 -17.34 -3.17 -8.00
CA VAL A 66 -17.18 -2.45 -9.27
C VAL A 66 -15.84 -2.82 -9.91
N LEU A 67 -14.75 -2.74 -9.15
CA LEU A 67 -13.40 -3.03 -9.64
C LEU A 67 -13.20 -4.51 -10.01
N SER A 68 -13.84 -5.44 -9.31
CA SER A 68 -13.78 -6.86 -9.64
C SER A 68 -14.48 -7.17 -10.98
N ARG A 69 -15.50 -6.39 -11.36
CA ARG A 69 -16.20 -6.50 -12.65
C ARG A 69 -15.52 -5.77 -13.80
N PHE A 70 -14.52 -4.92 -13.53
CA PHE A 70 -13.81 -4.20 -14.58
C PHE A 70 -13.04 -5.14 -15.48
N THR A 71 -13.08 -4.85 -16.77
CA THR A 71 -12.21 -5.51 -17.75
C THR A 71 -10.76 -5.11 -17.50
N ARG A 72 -9.82 -5.93 -18.00
CA ARG A 72 -8.39 -5.63 -17.94
C ARG A 72 -8.08 -4.23 -18.47
N ALA A 73 -8.64 -3.84 -19.62
CA ALA A 73 -8.43 -2.52 -20.22
C ALA A 73 -8.93 -1.37 -19.32
N GLN A 74 -10.05 -1.56 -18.62
CA GLN A 74 -10.55 -0.56 -17.66
C GLN A 74 -9.63 -0.42 -16.45
N LYS A 75 -9.15 -1.53 -15.90
CA LYS A 75 -8.16 -1.52 -14.81
C LYS A 75 -6.87 -0.85 -15.25
N GLU A 76 -6.34 -1.20 -16.42
CA GLU A 76 -5.13 -0.59 -16.96
C GLU A 76 -5.28 0.92 -17.19
N LYS A 77 -6.43 1.37 -17.71
CA LYS A 77 -6.71 2.81 -17.88
C LYS A 77 -6.69 3.56 -16.55
N MET A 78 -7.31 2.98 -15.52
CA MET A 78 -7.36 3.55 -14.18
C MET A 78 -5.98 3.57 -13.50
N ILE A 79 -5.20 2.51 -13.66
CA ILE A 79 -3.83 2.45 -13.14
C ILE A 79 -2.96 3.50 -13.86
N ARG A 80 -3.02 3.56 -15.19
CA ARG A 80 -2.21 4.51 -15.99
C ARG A 80 -2.51 5.98 -15.69
N SER A 81 -3.72 6.33 -15.24
CA SER A 81 -4.03 7.71 -14.87
C SER A 81 -3.31 8.19 -13.61
N VAL A 82 -2.91 7.29 -12.72
CA VAL A 82 -2.20 7.63 -11.47
C VAL A 82 -0.75 7.11 -11.42
N ASN A 83 -0.47 6.04 -12.15
CA ASN A 83 0.82 5.34 -12.18
C ASN A 83 1.13 4.91 -13.64
N PRO A 84 1.45 5.88 -14.52
CA PRO A 84 1.68 5.62 -15.95
C PRO A 84 2.84 4.66 -16.20
N ASP A 85 3.86 4.70 -15.36
CA ASP A 85 5.08 3.88 -15.48
C ASP A 85 4.97 2.52 -14.77
N TRP A 86 3.85 2.25 -14.10
CA TRP A 86 3.62 1.01 -13.33
C TRP A 86 4.72 0.78 -12.28
N VAL A 87 5.11 1.87 -11.62
CA VAL A 87 6.07 1.83 -10.51
C VAL A 87 5.46 1.00 -9.38
N ASP A 88 6.29 0.18 -8.75
CA ASP A 88 5.89 -0.57 -7.56
C ASP A 88 5.79 0.38 -6.36
N LEU A 89 4.56 0.64 -5.92
CA LEU A 89 4.23 1.54 -4.83
C LEU A 89 4.58 0.96 -3.46
N THR A 90 4.86 -0.34 -3.37
CA THR A 90 5.23 -1.03 -2.13
C THR A 90 6.44 -0.36 -1.47
N ILE A 91 7.43 0.07 -2.27
CA ILE A 91 8.66 0.70 -1.78
C ILE A 91 8.34 2.03 -1.11
N GLY A 92 7.52 2.87 -1.75
CA GLY A 92 7.08 4.16 -1.20
C GLY A 92 6.27 3.99 0.08
N LEU A 93 5.31 3.06 0.07
CA LEU A 93 4.47 2.78 1.23
C LEU A 93 5.28 2.31 2.44
N LYS A 94 6.27 1.42 2.22
CA LYS A 94 7.19 0.96 3.28
C LYS A 94 8.07 2.09 3.81
N PHE A 95 8.51 3.00 2.95
CA PHE A 95 9.29 4.16 3.37
C PHE A 95 8.48 5.10 4.27
N GLU A 96 7.25 5.43 3.86
CA GLU A 96 6.35 6.29 4.64
C GLU A 96 5.98 5.67 5.98
N ALA A 97 5.68 4.37 6.00
CA ALA A 97 5.40 3.64 7.24
C ALA A 97 6.57 3.69 8.22
N ASN A 98 7.80 3.47 7.73
CA ASN A 98 9.01 3.58 8.55
C ASN A 98 9.29 5.02 9.00
N ALA A 99 9.00 6.01 8.15
CA ALA A 99 9.16 7.42 8.51
C ALA A 99 8.19 7.83 9.63
N MET A 100 6.92 7.40 9.57
CA MET A 100 5.93 7.63 10.62
C MET A 100 6.33 7.00 11.96
N GLN A 101 6.90 5.79 11.95
CA GLN A 101 7.43 5.16 13.15
C GLN A 101 8.58 5.96 13.77
N ARG A 102 9.44 6.56 12.93
CA ARG A 102 10.57 7.39 13.38
C ARG A 102 10.13 8.74 13.94
N THR A 103 9.07 9.35 13.41
CA THR A 103 8.50 10.59 13.98
C THR A 103 7.82 10.34 15.32
N ALA A 104 7.14 9.21 15.49
CA ALA A 104 6.52 8.82 16.77
C ALA A 104 7.54 8.58 17.89
N PHE A 105 8.78 8.20 17.53
CA PHE A 105 9.88 7.97 18.47
C PHE A 105 10.76 9.18 18.75
N ARG A 106 10.39 10.40 18.33
CA ARG A 106 11.14 11.59 18.76
C ARG A 106 10.97 11.76 20.27
N PRO A 107 12.01 11.56 21.10
CA PRO A 107 11.93 11.99 22.48
C PRO A 107 11.66 13.49 22.46
N SER A 108 10.63 13.93 23.18
CA SER A 108 10.41 15.35 23.42
C SER A 108 11.69 15.89 24.06
N ILE A 109 12.42 16.75 23.35
CA ILE A 109 13.47 17.55 23.96
C ILE A 109 12.74 18.56 24.85
N ALA A 110 12.36 18.12 26.05
CA ALA A 110 11.85 18.96 27.11
C ALA A 110 13.00 19.88 27.53
N GLY A 111 12.75 21.18 27.45
CA GLY A 111 13.73 22.23 27.65
C GLY A 111 14.41 22.18 29.01
N GLY A 112 15.71 21.91 29.00
CA GLY A 112 16.61 22.22 30.11
C GLY A 112 17.33 23.54 29.86
N ARG A 113 16.62 24.68 29.92
CA ARG A 113 17.30 25.98 30.11
C ARG A 113 17.88 25.99 31.53
N LYS A 114 19.13 25.56 31.70
CA LYS A 114 19.90 25.91 32.91
C LYS A 114 20.06 27.43 32.90
N ARG A 115 19.35 28.12 33.80
CA ARG A 115 19.67 29.52 34.13
C ARG A 115 21.08 29.52 34.72
N VAL A 116 22.01 30.17 34.04
CA VAL A 116 23.32 30.49 34.58
C VAL A 116 23.11 31.65 35.55
N SER A 117 23.25 31.39 36.85
CA SER A 117 23.32 32.45 37.86
C SER A 117 24.71 33.09 37.78
N SER A 118 24.75 34.36 37.42
CA SER A 118 25.93 35.24 37.50
C SER A 118 26.33 35.44 38.96
N PHE A 119 27.62 35.27 39.24
CA PHE A 119 28.31 35.80 40.42
C PHE A 119 28.82 37.21 40.13
#